data_AF-A0A845E4Q2-F1
#
_entry.id   AF-A0A845E4Q2-F1
#
_cell.length_a   1.000
_cell.length_b   1.000
_cell.length_c   1.000
_cell.angle_alpha   90.00
_cell.angle_beta   90.00
_cell.angle_gamma   90.00
#
_symmetry.space_group_name_H-M   'P 1'
#
loop_
_entity.id
_entity.type
_entity.pdbx_description
1 polymer ?
#
loop_
_entity_poly.entity_id
_entity_poly.type
_entity_poly.pdbx_seq_one_letter_code
_entity_poly.pdbx_strand_id
1 'polypeptide(L)'
;MLKRYFIRALWTMILSTLRFFTHLMVRKRNILNREKKPYKETVKNMKFLEEMLLENNYLDKNYHDLTDKMNHKAAEKAVNAFVSKKEKREDEDFYFLVAQEWVKELDKKSFWTSLVFLGLFFALCGATIGLTQIVGDIQGNAVWVIVTALFSSIVLGIFNSLRSRGWRRWSMFFAHVLTISSFFFLIIFFS
;
A
#
# COMPACT_ATOMS: atom_id res chain seq x y z
N MET A 1 7.77 1.59 -29.69
CA MET A 1 8.06 2.20 -28.36
C MET A 1 6.92 1.99 -27.35
N LEU A 2 5.65 2.24 -27.71
CA LEU A 2 4.46 2.02 -26.86
C LEU A 2 4.39 0.62 -26.22
N LYS A 3 4.64 -0.45 -26.98
CA LYS A 3 4.59 -1.84 -26.49
C LYS A 3 5.51 -2.08 -25.29
N ARG A 4 6.70 -1.47 -25.26
CA ARG A 4 7.65 -1.60 -24.13
C ARG A 4 7.15 -0.87 -22.88
N TYR A 5 6.56 0.31 -23.03
CA TYR A 5 5.95 1.05 -21.90
C TYR A 5 4.74 0.33 -21.33
N PHE A 6 3.87 -0.18 -22.20
CA PHE A 6 2.69 -0.95 -21.80
C PHE A 6 3.08 -2.20 -21.00
N ILE A 7 4.06 -2.97 -21.50
CA ILE A 7 4.57 -4.16 -20.79
C ILE A 7 5.13 -3.77 -19.41
N ARG A 8 5.93 -2.69 -19.32
CA ARG A 8 6.45 -2.21 -18.02
C ARG A 8 5.35 -1.79 -17.04
N ALA A 9 4.31 -1.10 -17.53
CA ALA A 9 3.18 -0.71 -16.70
C ALA A 9 2.40 -1.93 -16.18
N LEU A 10 2.16 -2.91 -17.06
CA LEU A 10 1.51 -4.18 -16.71
C LEU A 10 2.30 -4.92 -15.63
N TRP A 11 3.62 -5.04 -15.80
CA TRP A 11 4.53 -5.66 -14.82
C TRP A 11 4.51 -4.96 -13.47
N THR A 12 4.53 -3.63 -13.47
CA THR A 12 4.42 -2.84 -12.24
C THR A 12 3.08 -3.09 -11.53
N MET A 13 1.98 -3.17 -12.28
CA MET A 13 0.66 -3.46 -11.72
C MET A 13 0.61 -4.87 -11.13
N ILE A 14 1.09 -5.89 -11.85
CA ILE A 14 1.13 -7.28 -11.39
C ILE A 14 1.95 -7.40 -10.11
N LEU A 15 3.18 -6.90 -10.10
CA LEU A 15 4.05 -6.97 -8.91
C LEU A 15 3.47 -6.19 -7.73
N SER A 16 2.89 -5.02 -7.96
CA SER A 16 2.27 -4.23 -6.89
C SER A 16 1.04 -4.92 -6.30
N THR A 17 0.23 -5.55 -7.15
CA THR A 17 -0.96 -6.32 -6.75
C THR A 17 -0.57 -7.56 -5.96
N LEU A 18 0.42 -8.31 -6.46
CA LEU A 18 0.96 -9.47 -5.76
C LEU A 18 1.53 -9.08 -4.39
N ARG A 19 2.33 -8.00 -4.35
CA ARG A 19 2.90 -7.46 -3.10
C ARG A 19 1.81 -7.05 -2.11
N PHE A 20 0.69 -6.49 -2.59
CA PHE A 20 -0.45 -6.13 -1.75
C PHE A 20 -1.14 -7.37 -1.16
N PHE A 21 -1.44 -8.40 -1.96
CA PHE A 21 -2.05 -9.62 -1.44
C PHE A 21 -1.12 -10.37 -0.47
N THR A 22 0.18 -10.44 -0.79
CA THR A 22 1.19 -10.99 0.11
C THR A 22 1.22 -10.24 1.44
N HIS A 23 1.10 -8.91 1.42
CA HIS A 23 1.02 -8.11 2.65
C HIS A 23 -0.19 -8.51 3.52
N LEU A 24 -1.36 -8.68 2.91
CA LEU A 24 -2.57 -9.09 3.63
C LEU A 24 -2.42 -10.48 4.26
N MET A 25 -1.79 -11.42 3.56
CA MET A 25 -1.61 -12.80 4.05
C MET A 25 -0.57 -12.88 5.17
N VAL A 26 0.53 -12.15 5.06
CA VAL A 26 1.69 -12.25 5.97
C VAL A 26 1.52 -11.41 7.23
N ARG A 27 0.83 -10.26 7.15
CA ARG A 27 0.79 -9.24 8.22
C ARG A 27 0.27 -9.72 9.57
N LYS A 28 -0.56 -10.76 9.63
CA LYS A 28 -1.14 -11.29 10.88
C LYS A 28 -0.57 -12.65 11.29
N ARG A 29 0.48 -13.15 10.63
CA ARG A 29 0.88 -14.55 10.75
C ARG A 29 2.31 -14.69 11.21
N ASN A 30 2.47 -15.55 12.21
CA ASN A 30 3.76 -16.01 12.67
C ASN A 30 4.12 -17.32 11.97
N ILE A 31 5.42 -17.61 11.88
CA ILE A 31 6.01 -18.82 11.31
C ILE A 31 5.34 -20.08 11.89
N LEU A 32 4.94 -20.03 13.17
CA LEU A 32 4.20 -21.06 13.89
C LEU A 32 2.85 -21.49 13.28
N ASN A 33 2.36 -20.84 12.22
CA ASN A 33 1.07 -21.14 11.57
C ASN A 33 1.23 -21.88 10.22
N ARG A 34 2.26 -22.72 10.08
CA ARG A 34 2.62 -23.39 8.81
C ARG A 34 1.46 -24.15 8.16
N GLU A 35 0.58 -24.75 8.96
CA GLU A 35 -0.54 -25.55 8.46
C GLU A 35 -1.67 -24.73 7.85
N LYS A 36 -1.76 -23.43 8.17
CA LYS A 36 -2.87 -22.59 7.73
C LYS A 36 -2.75 -22.27 6.24
N LYS A 37 -3.87 -22.38 5.52
CA LYS A 37 -3.98 -22.14 4.06
C LYS A 37 -3.19 -20.89 3.58
N PRO A 38 -3.30 -19.71 4.21
CA PRO A 38 -2.53 -18.55 3.72
C PRO A 38 -1.02 -18.57 3.95
N TYR A 39 -0.47 -19.42 4.83
CA TYR A 39 0.98 -19.69 4.84
C TYR A 39 1.37 -20.39 3.54
N LYS A 40 0.66 -21.48 3.21
CA LYS A 40 0.86 -22.25 1.98
C LYS A 40 0.67 -21.39 0.72
N GLU A 41 -0.35 -20.53 0.69
CA GLU A 41 -0.57 -19.58 -0.41
C GLU A 41 0.55 -18.53 -0.51
N THR A 42 1.06 -18.03 0.61
CA THR A 42 2.21 -17.12 0.61
C THR A 42 3.43 -17.80 -0.01
N VAL A 43 3.76 -19.03 0.43
CA VAL A 43 4.88 -19.80 -0.12
C VAL A 43 4.69 -20.04 -1.61
N LYS A 44 3.50 -20.49 -2.04
CA LYS A 44 3.18 -20.68 -3.46
C LYS A 44 3.38 -19.41 -4.28
N ASN A 45 2.90 -18.27 -3.79
CA ASN A 45 3.03 -16.99 -4.47
C ASN A 45 4.49 -16.50 -4.56
N MET A 46 5.31 -16.81 -3.55
CA MET A 46 6.73 -16.44 -3.58
C MET A 46 7.55 -17.35 -4.48
N LYS A 47 7.22 -18.65 -4.56
CA LYS A 47 7.82 -19.55 -5.56
C LYS A 47 7.50 -19.09 -6.98
N PHE A 48 6.24 -18.75 -7.25
CA PHE A 48 5.83 -18.19 -8.53
C PHE A 48 6.57 -16.88 -8.85
N LEU A 49 6.74 -16.00 -7.86
CA LEU A 49 7.50 -14.77 -8.02
C LEU A 49 8.98 -15.06 -8.33
N GLU A 50 9.61 -16.01 -7.64
CA GLU A 50 10.98 -16.43 -7.91
C GLU A 50 11.15 -16.93 -9.34
N GLU A 51 10.28 -17.84 -9.80
CA GLU A 51 10.27 -18.34 -11.18
C GLU A 51 10.20 -17.19 -12.18
N MET A 52 9.29 -16.24 -11.97
CA MET A 52 9.18 -15.05 -12.82
C MET A 52 10.46 -14.20 -12.81
N LEU A 53 11.13 -14.04 -11.67
CA LEU A 53 12.37 -13.26 -11.59
C LEU A 53 13.53 -13.98 -12.30
N LEU A 54 13.59 -15.30 -12.21
CA LEU A 54 14.59 -16.14 -12.90
C LEU A 54 14.38 -16.11 -14.43
N GLU A 55 13.14 -16.33 -14.90
CA GLU A 55 12.80 -16.34 -16.33
C GLU A 55 13.11 -14.99 -17.01
N ASN A 56 12.94 -13.90 -16.26
CA ASN A 56 13.21 -12.55 -16.77
C ASN A 56 14.67 -12.09 -16.55
N ASN A 57 15.55 -12.97 -16.05
CA ASN A 57 16.95 -12.66 -15.73
C ASN A 57 17.14 -11.47 -14.77
N TYR A 58 16.21 -11.31 -13.81
CA TYR A 58 16.34 -10.32 -12.73
C TYR A 58 17.07 -10.89 -11.51
N LEU A 59 17.05 -12.21 -11.36
CA LEU A 59 17.68 -12.99 -10.30
C LEU A 59 18.36 -14.19 -10.97
N ASP A 60 19.48 -14.66 -10.44
CA ASP A 60 20.06 -15.96 -10.83
C ASP A 60 19.76 -17.05 -9.80
N LYS A 61 20.11 -18.31 -10.10
CA LYS A 61 19.91 -19.45 -9.18
C LYS A 61 20.71 -19.35 -7.88
N ASN A 62 21.73 -18.48 -7.83
CA ASN A 62 22.55 -18.23 -6.66
C ASN A 62 22.07 -17.01 -5.86
N TYR A 63 20.92 -16.43 -6.23
CA TYR A 63 20.37 -15.21 -5.65
C TYR A 63 21.29 -13.99 -5.76
N HIS A 64 22.00 -13.86 -6.88
CA HIS A 64 22.65 -12.62 -7.29
C HIS A 64 21.66 -11.69 -8.00
N ASP A 65 21.77 -10.40 -7.69
CA ASP A 65 20.98 -9.35 -8.32
C ASP A 65 21.48 -9.11 -9.75
N LEU A 66 20.60 -9.26 -10.73
CA LEU A 66 20.87 -8.98 -12.14
C LEU A 66 20.08 -7.77 -12.67
N THR A 67 19.45 -6.99 -11.78
CA THR A 67 18.55 -5.88 -12.14
C THR A 67 19.25 -4.67 -12.73
N ASP A 68 20.59 -4.59 -12.70
CA ASP A 68 21.38 -3.56 -13.40
C ASP A 68 21.03 -3.42 -14.89
N LYS A 69 20.45 -4.46 -15.50
CA LYS A 69 20.02 -4.46 -16.90
C LYS A 69 18.65 -3.82 -17.16
N MET A 70 17.81 -3.60 -16.13
CA MET A 70 16.47 -3.01 -16.29
C MET A 70 16.04 -2.12 -15.11
N ASN A 71 15.73 -0.86 -15.44
CA ASN A 71 15.30 0.20 -14.52
C ASN A 71 13.86 -0.02 -13.97
N HIS A 72 13.60 -1.10 -13.23
CA HIS A 72 12.26 -1.48 -12.75
C HIS A 72 12.19 -1.60 -11.22
N LYS A 73 11.93 -0.48 -10.53
CA LYS A 73 11.90 -0.36 -9.05
C LYS A 73 11.05 -1.42 -8.33
N ALA A 74 9.97 -1.90 -8.92
CA ALA A 74 9.13 -2.93 -8.30
C ALA A 74 9.78 -4.32 -8.31
N ALA A 75 10.55 -4.64 -9.37
CA ALA A 75 11.26 -5.89 -9.51
C ALA A 75 12.53 -5.88 -8.64
N GLU A 76 13.27 -4.77 -8.65
CA GLU A 76 14.39 -4.50 -7.76
C GLU A 76 14.04 -4.75 -6.29
N LYS A 77 12.87 -4.30 -5.83
CA LYS A 77 12.39 -4.57 -4.46
C LYS A 77 12.09 -6.03 -4.19
N ALA A 78 11.60 -6.77 -5.19
CA ALA A 78 11.37 -8.21 -5.06
C ALA A 78 12.70 -8.96 -4.99
N VAL A 79 13.62 -8.68 -5.91
CA VAL A 79 14.98 -9.24 -5.95
C VAL A 79 15.72 -8.98 -4.65
N ASN A 80 15.74 -7.73 -4.17
CA ASN A 80 16.36 -7.38 -2.90
C ASN A 80 15.81 -8.18 -1.71
N ALA A 81 14.52 -8.51 -1.71
CA ALA A 81 13.94 -9.34 -0.66
C ALA A 81 14.51 -10.78 -0.69
N PHE A 82 14.64 -11.38 -1.88
CA PHE A 82 15.28 -12.70 -2.04
C PHE A 82 16.77 -12.67 -1.68
N VAL A 83 17.53 -11.72 -2.24
CA VAL A 83 18.97 -11.55 -1.99
C VAL A 83 19.24 -11.39 -0.49
N SER A 84 18.44 -10.58 0.22
CA SER A 84 18.62 -10.33 1.65
C SER A 84 18.36 -11.54 2.56
N LYS A 85 17.70 -12.59 2.05
CA LYS A 85 17.40 -13.82 2.80
C LYS A 85 18.16 -15.04 2.26
N LYS A 86 19.08 -14.87 1.31
CA LYS A 86 19.80 -15.97 0.64
C LYS A 86 20.48 -16.96 1.60
N GLU A 87 20.97 -16.49 2.74
CA GLU A 87 21.62 -17.32 3.76
C GLU A 87 20.67 -18.33 4.40
N LYS A 88 19.37 -18.06 4.33
CA LYS A 88 18.30 -18.91 4.86
C LYS A 88 17.58 -19.71 3.77
N ARG A 89 18.18 -19.84 2.58
CA ARG A 89 17.54 -20.55 1.43
C ARG A 89 17.17 -22.00 1.75
N GLU A 90 17.91 -22.62 2.66
CA GLU A 90 17.73 -24.02 3.05
C GLU A 90 16.68 -24.17 4.17
N ASP A 91 16.25 -23.05 4.77
CA ASP A 91 15.19 -23.06 5.77
C ASP A 91 13.83 -23.31 5.09
N GLU A 92 13.00 -24.15 5.70
CA GLU A 92 11.62 -24.42 5.24
C GLU A 92 10.76 -23.14 5.15
N ASP A 93 11.12 -22.11 5.92
CA ASP A 93 10.41 -20.84 6.01
C ASP A 93 10.98 -19.76 5.07
N PHE A 94 11.99 -20.08 4.24
CA PHE A 94 12.67 -19.12 3.36
C PHE A 94 11.70 -18.20 2.61
N TYR A 95 10.77 -18.78 1.87
CA TYR A 95 9.79 -18.04 1.09
C TYR A 95 8.89 -17.15 1.95
N PHE A 96 8.54 -17.59 3.16
CA PHE A 96 7.75 -16.78 4.08
C PHE A 96 8.55 -15.58 4.61
N LEU A 97 9.84 -15.78 4.90
CA LEU A 97 10.76 -14.71 5.31
C LEU A 97 11.00 -13.69 4.18
N VAL A 98 11.15 -14.16 2.94
CA VAL A 98 11.22 -13.30 1.76
C VAL A 98 9.94 -12.49 1.61
N ALA A 99 8.77 -13.11 1.79
CA ALA A 99 7.49 -12.42 1.73
C ALA A 99 7.39 -11.31 2.80
N GLN A 100 7.78 -11.60 4.05
CA GLN A 100 7.82 -10.61 5.13
C GLN A 100 8.72 -9.42 4.78
N GLU A 101 9.91 -9.71 4.27
CA GLU A 101 10.89 -8.70 3.89
C GLU A 101 10.37 -7.82 2.75
N TRP A 102 9.79 -8.44 1.71
CA TRP A 102 9.29 -7.75 0.53
C TRP A 102 8.16 -6.77 0.88
N VAL A 103 7.30 -7.12 1.84
CA VAL A 103 6.13 -6.31 2.21
C VAL A 103 6.35 -5.39 3.42
N LYS A 104 7.51 -5.46 4.09
CA LYS A 104 7.77 -4.72 5.35
C LYS A 104 7.53 -3.21 5.24
N GLU A 105 7.90 -2.61 4.10
CA GLU A 105 7.78 -1.16 3.89
C GLU A 105 6.34 -0.71 3.66
N LEU A 106 5.43 -1.61 3.28
CA LEU A 106 4.04 -1.26 3.02
C LEU A 106 3.34 -0.78 4.29
N ASP A 107 3.73 -1.27 5.47
CA ASP A 107 3.18 -0.79 6.74
C ASP A 107 3.56 0.67 7.00
N LYS A 108 4.83 1.04 6.77
CA LYS A 108 5.29 2.43 6.92
C LYS A 108 4.63 3.33 5.87
N LYS A 109 4.56 2.89 4.61
CA LYS A 109 3.93 3.64 3.54
C LYS A 109 2.44 3.87 3.79
N SER A 110 1.70 2.84 4.22
CA SER A 110 0.29 2.96 4.55
C SER A 110 0.02 3.98 5.65
N PHE A 111 0.89 4.07 6.66
CA PHE A 111 0.79 5.12 7.68
C PHE A 111 0.95 6.52 7.07
N TRP A 112 2.02 6.74 6.29
CA TRP A 112 2.26 8.04 5.64
C TRP A 112 1.17 8.40 4.66
N THR A 113 0.66 7.45 3.87
CA THR A 113 -0.47 7.68 2.97
C THR A 113 -1.73 8.06 3.74
N SER A 114 -2.00 7.40 4.87
CA SER A 114 -3.12 7.78 5.74
C SER A 114 -2.96 9.20 6.30
N LEU A 115 -1.73 9.61 6.64
CA LEU A 115 -1.43 10.96 7.11
C LEU A 115 -1.58 12.01 5.99
N VAL A 116 -1.16 11.68 4.77
CA VAL A 116 -1.37 12.54 3.59
C VAL A 116 -2.87 12.76 3.35
N PHE A 117 -3.70 11.72 3.47
CA PHE A 117 -5.15 11.88 3.35
C PHE A 117 -5.76 12.74 4.45
N LEU A 118 -5.23 12.64 5.67
CA LEU A 118 -5.65 13.51 6.77
C LEU A 118 -5.28 14.98 6.49
N GLY A 119 -4.05 15.23 6.02
CA GLY A 119 -3.63 16.59 5.61
C GLY A 119 -4.43 17.12 4.42
N LEU A 120 -4.72 16.26 3.43
CA LEU A 120 -5.55 16.60 2.27
C LEU A 120 -6.96 17.01 2.71
N PHE A 121 -7.56 16.32 3.68
CA PHE A 121 -8.84 16.70 4.24
C PHE A 121 -8.82 18.14 4.78
N PHE A 122 -7.85 18.47 5.64
CA PHE A 122 -7.73 19.82 6.19
C PHE A 122 -7.44 20.88 5.13
N ALA A 123 -6.59 20.57 4.15
CA ALA A 123 -6.30 21.46 3.04
C ALA A 123 -7.55 21.73 2.19
N LEU A 124 -8.37 20.72 1.92
CA LEU A 124 -9.64 20.87 1.22
C LEU A 124 -10.62 21.71 2.04
N CYS A 125 -10.76 21.47 3.36
CA CYS A 125 -11.60 22.32 4.22
C CYS A 125 -11.16 23.79 4.18
N GLY A 126 -9.85 24.06 4.35
CA GLY A 126 -9.31 25.41 4.29
C GLY A 126 -9.52 26.07 2.92
N ALA A 127 -9.33 25.31 1.83
CA ALA A 127 -9.60 25.79 0.49
C ALA A 127 -11.09 26.11 0.26
N THR A 128 -12.00 25.26 0.75
CA THR A 128 -13.45 25.51 0.67
C THR A 128 -13.84 26.76 1.44
N ILE A 129 -13.35 26.95 2.66
CA ILE A 129 -13.60 28.16 3.47
C ILE A 129 -13.05 29.41 2.77
N GLY A 130 -11.83 29.34 2.21
CA GLY A 130 -11.27 30.46 1.45
C GLY A 130 -12.08 30.76 0.18
N LEU A 131 -12.54 29.72 -0.52
CA LEU A 131 -13.33 29.88 -1.74
C LEU A 131 -14.69 30.52 -1.43
N THR A 132 -15.36 30.13 -0.33
CA THR A 132 -16.63 30.75 0.07
C THR A 132 -16.46 32.22 0.45
N GLN A 133 -15.31 32.61 1.02
CA GLN A 133 -15.03 34.03 1.31
C GLN A 133 -14.80 34.88 0.04
N ILE A 134 -14.30 34.28 -1.04
CA ILE A 134 -13.99 35.00 -2.30
C ILE A 134 -15.20 35.07 -3.21
N VAL A 135 -15.91 33.96 -3.39
CA VAL A 135 -16.96 33.80 -4.41
C VAL A 135 -18.37 33.85 -3.79
N GLY A 136 -18.48 33.88 -2.46
CA GLY A 136 -19.75 33.75 -1.75
C GLY A 136 -20.23 32.29 -1.70
N ASP A 137 -21.54 32.09 -1.81
CA ASP A 137 -22.12 30.75 -1.69
C ASP A 137 -21.72 29.83 -2.85
N ILE A 138 -21.08 28.71 -2.50
CA ILE A 138 -20.84 27.62 -3.44
C ILE A 138 -22.13 26.81 -3.55
N GLN A 139 -22.69 26.72 -4.75
CA GLN A 139 -23.94 26.00 -5.00
C GLN A 139 -23.79 24.98 -6.14
N GLY A 140 -24.81 24.12 -6.28
CA GLY A 140 -24.91 23.15 -7.37
C GLY A 140 -23.83 22.07 -7.34
N ASN A 141 -23.35 21.67 -8.52
CA ASN A 141 -22.42 20.55 -8.68
C ASN A 141 -21.08 20.73 -7.96
N ALA A 142 -20.65 21.98 -7.74
CA ALA A 142 -19.39 22.27 -7.05
C ALA A 142 -19.40 21.77 -5.59
N VAL A 143 -20.53 21.91 -4.89
CA VAL A 143 -20.68 21.41 -3.50
C VAL A 143 -20.54 19.89 -3.46
N TRP A 144 -21.19 19.19 -4.38
CA TRP A 144 -21.13 17.73 -4.45
C TRP A 144 -19.71 17.22 -4.70
N VAL A 145 -18.94 17.89 -5.56
CA VAL A 145 -17.53 17.53 -5.79
C VAL A 145 -16.70 17.71 -4.52
N ILE A 146 -16.87 18.82 -3.79
CA ILE A 146 -16.15 19.10 -2.55
C ILE A 146 -16.51 18.07 -1.47
N VAL A 147 -17.80 17.82 -1.24
CA VAL A 147 -18.26 16.85 -0.24
C VAL A 147 -17.76 15.44 -0.58
N THR A 148 -17.84 15.04 -1.86
CA THR A 148 -17.33 13.74 -2.31
C THR A 148 -15.83 13.62 -2.11
N ALA A 149 -15.05 14.67 -2.40
CA ALA A 149 -13.61 14.68 -2.21
C ALA A 149 -13.23 14.58 -0.72
N LEU A 150 -13.90 15.35 0.14
CA LEU A 150 -13.72 15.30 1.60
C LEU A 150 -14.03 13.91 2.14
N PHE A 151 -15.20 13.35 1.80
CA PHE A 151 -15.59 12.01 2.24
C PHE A 151 -14.62 10.93 1.73
N SER A 152 -14.25 10.97 0.46
CA SER A 152 -13.31 10.02 -0.15
C SER A 152 -11.93 10.09 0.52
N SER A 153 -11.44 11.29 0.84
CA SER A 153 -10.16 11.46 1.53
C SER A 153 -10.14 10.75 2.88
N ILE A 154 -11.21 10.85 3.66
CA ILE A 154 -11.34 10.17 4.95
C ILE A 154 -11.42 8.66 4.75
N VAL A 155 -12.29 8.17 3.86
CA VAL A 155 -12.46 6.72 3.64
C VAL A 155 -11.16 6.07 3.21
N LEU A 156 -10.44 6.69 2.27
CA LEU A 156 -9.12 6.23 1.82
C LEU A 156 -8.06 6.35 2.94
N GLY A 157 -8.16 7.38 3.77
CA GLY A 157 -7.35 7.57 4.97
C GLY A 157 -7.53 6.44 5.99
N ILE A 158 -8.78 6.07 6.29
CA ILE A 158 -9.14 4.95 7.17
C ILE A 158 -8.63 3.63 6.58
N PHE A 159 -8.89 3.37 5.30
CA PHE A 159 -8.43 2.16 4.64
C PHE A 159 -6.91 1.98 4.76
N ASN A 160 -6.14 3.05 4.55
CA ASN A 160 -4.69 3.02 4.72
C ASN A 160 -4.24 2.94 6.19
N SER A 161 -4.98 3.55 7.12
CA SER A 161 -4.70 3.41 8.56
C SER A 161 -4.80 1.94 9.00
N LEU A 162 -5.87 1.25 8.59
CA LEU A 162 -6.14 -0.16 8.90
C LEU A 162 -5.10 -1.10 8.30
N ARG A 163 -4.31 -0.64 7.32
CA ARG A 163 -3.16 -1.36 6.74
C ARG A 163 -1.86 -1.20 7.52
N SER A 164 -1.74 -0.23 8.43
CA SER A 164 -0.54 0.03 9.24
C SER A 164 -0.41 -0.93 10.44
N ARG A 165 0.76 -1.12 11.04
CA ARG A 165 0.94 -2.03 12.21
C ARG A 165 0.99 -1.30 13.56
N GLY A 166 0.66 -2.04 14.62
CA GLY A 166 0.83 -1.62 16.01
C GLY A 166 -0.04 -0.43 16.42
N TRP A 167 0.47 0.40 17.34
CA TRP A 167 -0.19 1.60 17.84
C TRP A 167 -0.46 2.63 16.73
N ARG A 168 0.40 2.70 15.72
CA ARG A 168 0.27 3.62 14.57
C ARG A 168 -1.05 3.43 13.83
N ARG A 169 -1.50 2.18 13.68
CA ARG A 169 -2.81 1.84 13.10
C ARG A 169 -3.94 2.53 13.86
N TRP A 170 -3.96 2.33 15.17
CA TRP A 170 -5.04 2.83 16.02
C TRP A 170 -5.01 4.34 16.11
N SER A 171 -3.83 4.95 16.27
CA SER A 171 -3.70 6.42 16.30
C SER A 171 -4.26 7.08 15.04
N MET A 172 -3.94 6.57 13.85
CA MET A 172 -4.44 7.12 12.60
C MET A 172 -5.92 6.81 12.38
N PHE A 173 -6.37 5.62 12.74
CA PHE A 173 -7.78 5.26 12.67
C PHE A 173 -8.62 6.21 13.54
N PHE A 174 -8.23 6.41 14.80
CA PHE A 174 -8.90 7.35 15.69
C PHE A 174 -8.84 8.79 15.17
N ALA A 175 -7.72 9.24 14.62
CA ALA A 175 -7.63 10.57 14.02
C ALA A 175 -8.67 10.76 12.90
N HIS A 176 -8.81 9.79 11.99
CA HIS A 176 -9.82 9.84 10.93
C HIS A 176 -11.25 9.75 11.46
N VAL A 177 -11.50 8.92 12.48
CA VAL A 177 -12.81 8.82 13.14
C VAL A 177 -13.19 10.13 13.84
N LEU A 178 -12.26 10.76 14.55
CA LEU A 178 -12.50 12.06 15.17
C LEU A 178 -12.75 13.14 14.12
N THR A 179 -12.04 13.10 13.00
CA THR A 179 -12.19 14.04 11.90
C THR A 179 -13.58 13.92 11.25
N ILE A 180 -14.03 12.69 10.96
CA ILE A 180 -15.36 12.48 10.37
C ILE A 180 -16.48 12.83 11.35
N SER A 181 -16.33 12.48 12.63
CA SER A 181 -17.31 12.86 13.66
C SER A 181 -17.42 14.37 13.82
N SER A 182 -16.28 15.07 13.84
CA SER A 182 -16.25 16.54 13.91
C SER A 182 -16.87 17.17 12.66
N PHE A 183 -16.57 16.62 11.48
CA PHE A 183 -17.15 17.09 10.22
C PHE A 183 -18.66 16.95 10.18
N PHE A 184 -19.20 15.78 10.57
CA PHE A 184 -20.65 15.59 10.65
C PHE A 184 -21.30 16.45 11.73
N PHE A 185 -20.65 16.64 12.88
CA PHE A 185 -21.13 17.55 13.91
C PHE A 185 -21.24 18.98 13.36
N LEU A 186 -20.20 19.46 12.65
CA LEU A 186 -20.22 20.78 12.03
C LEU A 186 -21.33 20.90 10.97
N ILE A 187 -21.53 19.88 10.14
CA ILE A 187 -22.65 19.90 9.19
C ILE A 187 -23.97 19.99 9.96
N ILE A 188 -24.26 19.09 10.90
CA ILE A 188 -25.56 19.04 11.57
C ILE A 188 -25.88 20.31 12.35
N PHE A 189 -24.90 20.92 13.02
CA PHE A 189 -25.11 22.12 13.85
C PHE A 189 -25.11 23.43 13.09
N PHE A 190 -24.52 23.48 11.88
CA PHE A 190 -24.41 24.69 11.06
C PHE A 190 -25.16 24.61 9.72
N SER A 191 -25.90 23.52 9.47
CA SER A 191 -26.92 23.41 8.40
C SER A 191 -28.28 23.87 8.89
#